data_AF-A0A5E4QWU1-F1
#
_entry.id   AF-A0A5E4QWU1-F1
#
_cell.length_a   1.000
_cell.length_b   1.000
_cell.length_c   1.000
_cell.angle_alpha   90.00
_cell.angle_beta   90.00
_cell.angle_gamma   90.00
#
_symmetry.space_group_name_H-M   'P 1'
#
loop_
_entity.id
_entity.type
_entity.pdbx_description
1 polymer ?
#
loop_
_entity_poly.entity_id
_entity_poly.type
_entity_poly.pdbx_seq_one_letter_code
_entity_poly.pdbx_strand_id
1 'polypeptide(L)'
;MKKISLGLLCELLQHALARMMDLNGVEPFINPVDRKEFPDYDKYVVHPMDLNLIKQNITKGLYGSTEAFLADVQWILHNSMSLNIGSGQVDVRFFGAHDRAWVPAKDCFLYSEKDPNNFRTKRQDLLDSIQEAEDHIRNISKKFGKFVHPPFKTQFEPSKLNEQIKLMVRKFNNRHINRQADPGNTVLSYKLSTPRPLIV
;
A
#
# COMPACT_ATOMS: atom_id res chain seq x y z
N MET A 1 4.02 20.96 33.04
CA MET A 1 3.26 20.56 31.85
C MET A 1 1.78 20.63 32.18
N LYS A 2 0.97 21.42 31.45
CA LYS A 2 -0.49 21.43 31.66
C LYS A 2 -1.04 20.07 31.20
N LYS A 3 -1.75 19.36 32.07
CA LYS A 3 -2.45 18.13 31.71
C LYS A 3 -3.65 18.50 30.84
N ILE A 4 -3.75 17.92 29.65
CA ILE A 4 -4.93 18.04 28.78
C ILE A 4 -6.08 17.28 29.45
N SER A 5 -7.26 17.90 29.55
CA SER A 5 -8.46 17.21 30.05
C SER A 5 -9.03 16.29 28.97
N LEU A 6 -9.73 15.24 29.38
CA LEU A 6 -10.39 14.33 28.43
C LEU A 6 -11.37 15.07 27.50
N GLY A 7 -12.11 16.06 28.03
CA GLY A 7 -13.02 16.90 27.23
C GLY A 7 -12.29 17.69 26.14
N LEU A 8 -11.19 18.36 26.50
CA LEU A 8 -10.38 19.09 25.52
C LEU A 8 -9.74 18.15 24.49
N LEU A 9 -9.29 16.97 24.91
CA LEU A 9 -8.80 15.94 23.98
C LEU A 9 -9.89 15.56 22.97
N CYS A 10 -11.11 15.30 23.42
CA CYS A 10 -12.23 14.94 22.54
C CYS A 10 -12.54 16.06 21.53
N GLU A 11 -12.56 17.32 21.95
CA GLU A 11 -12.75 18.47 21.05
C GLU A 11 -11.67 18.52 19.96
N LEU A 12 -10.39 18.37 20.35
CA LEU A 12 -9.28 18.36 19.39
C LEU A 12 -9.35 17.19 18.41
N LEU A 13 -9.75 16.00 18.88
CA LEU A 13 -9.94 14.82 18.04
C LEU A 13 -11.12 15.00 17.06
N GLN A 14 -12.21 15.67 17.47
CA GLN A 14 -13.32 16.00 16.57
C GLN A 14 -12.86 16.90 15.42
N HIS A 15 -12.02 17.90 15.69
CA HIS A 15 -11.44 18.74 14.63
C HIS A 15 -10.50 17.96 13.70
N ALA A 16 -9.74 17.00 14.22
CA ALA A 16 -8.93 16.12 13.38
C ALA A 16 -9.80 15.25 12.48
N LEU A 17 -10.84 14.64 13.04
CA LEU A 17 -11.78 13.80 12.31
C LEU A 17 -12.54 14.59 11.23
N ALA A 18 -13.00 15.80 11.53
CA ALA A 18 -13.69 16.65 10.55
C ALA A 18 -12.82 16.88 9.31
N ARG A 19 -11.54 17.22 9.50
CA ARG A 19 -10.59 17.37 8.39
C ARG A 19 -10.37 16.09 7.59
N MET A 20 -10.43 14.92 8.24
CA MET A 20 -10.35 13.64 7.53
C MET A 20 -11.60 13.41 6.66
N MET A 21 -12.78 13.78 7.16
CA MET A 21 -14.06 13.64 6.45
C MET A 21 -14.24 14.64 5.28
N ASP A 22 -13.43 15.70 5.23
CA ASP A 22 -13.42 16.68 4.13
C ASP A 22 -12.47 16.28 2.98
N LEU A 23 -11.76 15.15 3.08
CA LEU A 23 -10.86 14.68 2.02
C LEU A 23 -11.64 14.08 0.85
N ASN A 24 -11.22 14.40 -0.39
CA ASN A 24 -11.78 13.78 -1.58
C ASN A 24 -11.52 12.25 -1.58
N GLY A 25 -12.55 11.45 -1.87
CA GLY A 25 -12.44 9.99 -1.92
C GLY A 25 -12.56 9.30 -0.56
N VAL A 26 -12.99 10.01 0.47
CA VAL A 26 -13.17 9.47 1.82
C VAL A 26 -14.46 8.65 1.98
N GLU A 27 -15.40 8.79 1.04
CA GLU A 27 -16.77 8.25 1.11
C GLU A 27 -16.81 6.75 1.47
N PRO A 28 -15.96 5.86 0.92
CA PRO A 28 -15.96 4.44 1.27
C PRO A 28 -15.56 4.13 2.72
N PHE A 29 -14.94 5.08 3.43
CA PHE A 29 -14.43 4.91 4.79
C PHE A 29 -15.33 5.56 5.85
N ILE A 30 -16.39 6.28 5.43
CA ILE A 30 -17.30 6.97 6.34
C ILE A 30 -18.15 5.97 7.13
N ASN A 31 -18.64 4.92 6.47
CA ASN A 31 -19.55 3.94 7.04
C ASN A 31 -18.90 2.55 7.06
N PRO A 32 -19.42 1.61 7.89
CA PRO A 32 -19.02 0.22 7.83
C PRO A 32 -19.18 -0.34 6.41
N VAL A 33 -18.20 -1.13 5.96
CA VAL A 33 -18.23 -1.75 4.63
C VAL A 33 -19.37 -2.76 4.52
N ASP A 34 -20.18 -2.63 3.45
CA ASP A 34 -21.31 -3.52 3.20
C ASP A 34 -20.84 -4.94 2.87
N ARG A 35 -21.20 -5.90 3.74
CA ARG A 35 -20.90 -7.32 3.58
C ARG A 35 -21.59 -7.95 2.39
N LYS A 36 -22.67 -7.36 1.86
CA LYS A 36 -23.33 -7.83 0.64
C LYS A 36 -22.49 -7.51 -0.60
N GLU A 37 -21.84 -6.35 -0.61
CA GLU A 37 -20.94 -5.94 -1.69
C GLU A 37 -19.58 -6.64 -1.58
N PHE A 38 -19.12 -6.92 -0.36
CA PHE A 38 -17.88 -7.64 -0.07
C PHE A 38 -18.15 -8.92 0.75
N PRO A 39 -18.66 -10.01 0.14
CA PRO A 39 -19.00 -11.25 0.86
C PRO A 39 -17.83 -11.89 1.61
N ASP A 40 -16.59 -11.71 1.10
CA ASP A 40 -15.37 -12.23 1.72
C ASP A 40 -14.75 -11.27 2.75
N TYR A 41 -15.41 -10.17 3.13
CA TYR A 41 -14.82 -9.15 3.99
C TYR A 41 -14.31 -9.74 5.31
N ASP A 42 -15.12 -10.55 5.98
CA ASP A 42 -14.80 -11.14 7.29
C ASP A 42 -13.69 -12.21 7.20
N LYS A 43 -13.30 -12.63 5.98
CA LYS A 43 -12.12 -13.48 5.75
C LYS A 43 -10.81 -12.69 5.86
N TYR A 44 -10.84 -11.41 5.50
CA TYR A 44 -9.64 -10.57 5.39
C TYR A 44 -9.52 -9.53 6.50
N VAL A 45 -10.64 -9.12 7.10
CA VAL A 45 -10.69 -8.06 8.11
C VAL A 45 -11.15 -8.61 9.45
N VAL A 46 -10.25 -8.59 10.43
CA VAL A 46 -10.50 -9.07 11.80
C VAL A 46 -11.03 -7.99 12.74
N HIS A 47 -10.75 -6.71 12.44
CA HIS A 47 -11.13 -5.58 13.28
C HIS A 47 -11.74 -4.47 12.42
N PRO A 48 -13.06 -4.52 12.15
CA PRO A 48 -13.74 -3.51 11.35
C PRO A 48 -13.63 -2.13 12.01
N MET A 49 -13.35 -1.11 11.21
CA MET A 49 -13.25 0.29 11.65
C MET A 49 -13.69 1.23 10.53
N ASP A 50 -14.34 2.33 10.88
CA ASP A 50 -14.83 3.37 9.98
C ASP A 50 -14.89 4.73 10.69
N LEU A 51 -14.99 5.83 9.93
CA LEU A 51 -14.94 7.18 10.50
C LEU A 51 -16.15 7.50 11.38
N ASN A 52 -17.32 6.90 11.13
CA ASN A 52 -18.48 7.07 12.00
C ASN A 52 -18.33 6.34 13.33
N LEU A 53 -17.73 5.15 13.34
CA LEU A 53 -17.38 4.46 14.58
C LEU A 53 -16.35 5.27 15.39
N ILE A 54 -15.31 5.80 14.75
CA ILE A 54 -14.34 6.69 15.39
C ILE A 54 -15.03 7.94 15.95
N LYS A 55 -15.96 8.56 15.19
CA LYS A 55 -16.77 9.70 15.67
C LYS A 55 -17.51 9.36 16.96
N GLN A 56 -18.19 8.21 17.00
CA GLN A 56 -18.90 7.75 18.18
C GLN A 56 -17.97 7.50 19.36
N ASN A 57 -16.79 6.92 19.11
CA ASN A 57 -15.79 6.66 20.15
C ASN A 57 -15.24 7.97 20.75
N ILE A 58 -15.04 9.02 19.94
CA ILE A 58 -14.70 10.35 20.45
C ILE A 58 -15.82 10.91 21.32
N THR A 59 -17.08 10.87 20.86
CA THR A 59 -18.23 11.38 21.64
C THR A 59 -18.42 10.64 22.97
N LYS A 60 -18.11 9.34 23.01
CA LYS A 60 -18.14 8.52 24.23
C LYS A 60 -16.91 8.70 25.12
N GLY A 61 -15.91 9.48 24.71
CA GLY A 61 -14.68 9.70 25.46
C GLY A 61 -13.78 8.47 25.58
N LEU A 62 -13.82 7.55 24.59
CA LEU A 62 -13.08 6.29 24.63
C LEU A 62 -11.59 6.43 24.30
N TYR A 63 -11.17 7.56 23.74
CA TYR A 63 -9.77 7.83 23.46
C TYR A 63 -9.09 8.55 24.62
N GLY A 64 -8.27 7.83 25.37
CA GLY A 64 -7.45 8.39 26.45
C GLY A 64 -6.20 9.14 25.98
N SER A 65 -5.83 9.00 24.70
CA SER A 65 -4.69 9.68 24.10
C SER A 65 -4.83 9.81 22.57
N THR A 66 -3.95 10.61 21.96
CA THR A 66 -3.84 10.74 20.51
C THR A 66 -3.40 9.44 19.83
N GLU A 67 -2.60 8.63 20.51
CA GLU A 67 -2.12 7.34 20.00
C GLU A 67 -3.25 6.32 19.92
N ALA A 68 -4.17 6.32 20.90
CA ALA A 68 -5.34 5.45 20.86
C ALA A 68 -6.27 5.78 19.68
N PHE A 69 -6.47 7.08 19.41
CA PHE A 69 -7.21 7.52 18.22
C PHE A 69 -6.48 7.12 16.92
N LEU A 70 -5.16 7.36 16.85
CA LEU A 70 -4.36 7.01 15.68
C LEU A 70 -4.38 5.50 15.39
N ALA A 71 -4.37 4.66 16.42
CA ALA A 71 -4.44 3.21 16.27
C ALA A 71 -5.74 2.77 15.55
N ASP A 72 -6.89 3.36 15.89
CA ASP A 72 -8.16 3.08 15.19
C ASP A 72 -8.14 3.61 13.76
N VAL A 73 -7.58 4.81 13.51
CA VAL A 73 -7.42 5.32 12.13
C VAL A 73 -6.53 4.39 11.30
N GLN A 74 -5.48 3.80 11.89
CA GLN A 74 -4.60 2.85 11.21
C GLN A 74 -5.32 1.55 10.83
N TRP A 75 -6.35 1.13 11.58
CA TRP A 75 -7.17 -0.01 11.19
C TRP A 75 -7.94 0.22 9.89
N ILE A 76 -8.44 1.43 9.63
CA ILE A 76 -9.11 1.76 8.37
C ILE A 76 -8.16 1.52 7.19
N LEU A 77 -6.92 1.99 7.29
CA LEU A 77 -5.89 1.79 6.28
C LEU A 77 -5.54 0.29 6.12
N HIS A 78 -5.29 -0.40 7.23
CA HIS A 78 -4.94 -1.82 7.24
C HIS A 78 -6.03 -2.69 6.59
N ASN A 79 -7.29 -2.41 6.91
CA ASN A 79 -8.44 -3.14 6.37
C ASN A 79 -8.58 -2.91 4.87
N SER A 80 -8.44 -1.66 4.41
CA SER A 80 -8.46 -1.31 2.99
C SER A 80 -7.40 -2.07 2.20
N MET A 81 -6.16 -2.08 2.69
CA MET A 81 -5.07 -2.85 2.06
C MET A 81 -5.35 -4.35 2.04
N SER A 82 -5.88 -4.90 3.14
CA SER A 82 -6.17 -6.34 3.26
C SER A 82 -7.28 -6.78 2.29
N LEU A 83 -8.32 -5.96 2.12
CA LEU A 83 -9.39 -6.23 1.16
C LEU A 83 -8.91 -6.14 -0.28
N ASN A 84 -8.07 -5.15 -0.60
CA ASN A 84 -7.54 -5.01 -1.95
C ASN A 84 -6.61 -6.16 -2.30
N ILE A 85 -5.78 -6.63 -1.36
CA ILE A 85 -4.98 -7.85 -1.56
C ILE A 85 -5.89 -9.07 -1.73
N GLY A 86 -6.95 -9.19 -0.90
CA GLY A 86 -7.91 -10.29 -0.97
C GLY A 86 -8.74 -10.33 -2.26
N SER A 87 -9.04 -9.17 -2.85
CA SER A 87 -9.70 -9.04 -4.15
C SER A 87 -8.74 -9.24 -5.34
N GLY A 88 -7.46 -9.48 -5.05
CA GLY A 88 -6.43 -9.68 -6.05
C GLY A 88 -5.98 -8.39 -6.73
N GLN A 89 -6.09 -7.23 -6.06
CA GLN A 89 -5.53 -5.95 -6.49
C GLN A 89 -4.25 -5.60 -5.70
N VAL A 90 -3.38 -4.83 -6.33
CA VAL A 90 -2.09 -4.41 -5.79
C VAL A 90 -1.93 -2.91 -6.02
N ASP A 91 -1.53 -2.17 -4.99
CA ASP A 91 -1.18 -0.74 -5.10
C ASP A 91 0.20 -0.60 -5.73
N VAL A 92 0.22 -0.12 -6.98
CA VAL A 92 1.42 0.03 -7.81
C VAL A 92 1.83 1.48 -7.88
N ARG A 93 3.12 1.75 -7.66
CA ARG A 93 3.74 3.04 -7.95
C ARG A 93 4.61 2.92 -9.20
N PHE A 94 4.35 3.76 -10.19
CA PHE A 94 5.00 3.68 -11.49
C PHE A 94 6.35 4.44 -11.45
N PHE A 95 7.40 3.90 -12.06
CA PHE A 95 8.61 4.69 -12.34
C PHE A 95 8.33 5.71 -13.44
N GLY A 96 9.13 6.78 -13.51
CA GLY A 96 8.91 7.93 -14.37
C GLY A 96 7.95 8.93 -13.73
N ALA A 97 6.68 8.88 -14.12
CA ALA A 97 5.66 9.84 -13.67
C ALA A 97 5.31 9.73 -12.17
N HIS A 98 5.70 8.64 -11.50
CA HIS A 98 5.42 8.41 -10.07
C HIS A 98 3.94 8.33 -9.68
N ASP A 99 3.07 8.07 -10.66
CA ASP A 99 1.65 7.85 -10.43
C ASP A 99 1.41 6.59 -9.59
N ARG A 100 0.22 6.50 -8.99
CA ARG A 100 -0.26 5.31 -8.27
C ARG A 100 -1.51 4.74 -8.92
N ALA A 101 -1.64 3.42 -8.95
CA ALA A 101 -2.87 2.75 -9.40
C ALA A 101 -3.04 1.37 -8.76
N TRP A 102 -4.30 0.99 -8.57
CA TRP A 102 -4.66 -0.39 -8.25
C TRP A 102 -4.62 -1.25 -9.53
N VAL A 103 -3.80 -2.29 -9.52
CA VAL A 103 -3.62 -3.21 -10.66
C VAL A 103 -3.98 -4.63 -10.21
N PRO A 104 -4.73 -5.42 -11.01
CA PRO A 104 -4.95 -6.82 -10.70
C PRO A 104 -3.62 -7.59 -10.61
N ALA A 105 -3.39 -8.32 -9.52
CA ALA A 105 -2.17 -9.09 -9.25
C ALA A 105 -1.84 -10.09 -10.37
N LYS A 106 -2.87 -10.65 -11.04
CA LYS A 106 -2.72 -11.53 -12.20
C LYS A 106 -1.99 -10.86 -13.37
N ASP A 107 -1.98 -9.53 -13.41
CA ASP A 107 -1.36 -8.76 -14.47
C ASP A 107 0.04 -8.22 -14.08
N CYS A 108 0.59 -8.67 -12.95
CA CYS A 108 1.93 -8.32 -12.44
C CYS A 108 2.92 -9.50 -12.62
N PHE A 109 4.13 -9.27 -13.15
CA PHE A 109 5.15 -10.31 -13.50
C PHE A 109 6.65 -10.08 -13.18
N LEU A 110 7.25 -10.67 -12.12
CA LEU A 110 8.46 -10.17 -11.44
C LEU A 110 9.54 -9.57 -12.36
N TYR A 111 10.09 -8.40 -11.98
CA TYR A 111 10.97 -7.61 -12.84
C TYR A 111 12.17 -8.41 -13.37
N SER A 112 12.10 -8.77 -14.64
CA SER A 112 13.09 -9.62 -15.33
C SER A 112 13.89 -8.82 -16.36
N GLU A 113 15.08 -9.31 -16.73
CA GLU A 113 15.98 -8.62 -17.68
C GLU A 113 15.33 -8.40 -19.06
N LYS A 114 14.40 -9.27 -19.44
CA LYS A 114 13.72 -9.20 -20.74
C LYS A 114 12.45 -8.35 -20.62
N ASP A 115 12.34 -7.33 -21.46
CA ASP A 115 11.12 -6.54 -21.60
C ASP A 115 9.95 -7.46 -21.99
N PRO A 116 8.86 -7.48 -21.20
CA PRO A 116 7.75 -8.37 -21.49
C PRO A 116 6.83 -7.82 -22.58
N ASN A 117 7.06 -6.58 -23.04
CA ASN A 117 6.45 -6.01 -24.24
C ASN A 117 7.34 -6.19 -25.48
N ASN A 118 6.71 -6.40 -26.64
CA ASN A 118 7.39 -6.58 -27.93
C ASN A 118 7.30 -5.34 -28.83
N PHE A 119 7.36 -4.13 -28.25
CA PHE A 119 7.27 -2.90 -29.04
C PHE A 119 8.50 -2.71 -29.92
N ARG A 120 8.30 -2.44 -31.22
CA ARG A 120 9.38 -2.14 -32.18
C ARG A 120 10.06 -0.79 -31.90
N THR A 121 9.33 0.17 -31.31
CA THR A 121 9.84 1.51 -30.98
C THR A 121 9.41 1.85 -29.56
N LYS A 122 10.40 2.10 -28.69
CA LYS A 122 10.14 2.54 -27.31
C LYS A 122 10.00 4.06 -27.29
N ARG A 123 8.94 4.56 -26.67
CA ARG A 123 8.73 5.98 -26.42
C ARG A 123 9.74 6.48 -25.38
N GLN A 124 10.13 7.75 -25.42
CA GLN A 124 11.16 8.30 -24.52
C GLN A 124 10.77 8.19 -23.03
N ASP A 125 9.51 8.48 -22.72
CA ASP A 125 8.95 8.35 -21.36
C ASP A 125 9.12 6.92 -20.80
N LEU A 126 8.95 5.90 -21.64
CA LEU A 126 9.19 4.52 -21.26
C LEU A 126 10.68 4.23 -21.01
N LEU A 127 11.58 4.81 -21.81
CA LEU A 127 13.02 4.64 -21.63
C LEU A 127 13.50 5.26 -20.33
N ASP A 128 13.05 6.47 -20.02
CA ASP A 128 13.38 7.17 -18.78
C ASP A 128 12.90 6.36 -17.57
N SER A 129 11.70 5.80 -17.66
CA SER A 129 11.11 4.97 -16.63
C SER A 129 11.86 3.64 -16.41
N ILE A 130 12.35 3.01 -17.49
CA ILE A 130 13.22 1.83 -17.41
C ILE A 130 14.56 2.19 -16.76
N GLN A 131 15.17 3.31 -17.18
CA GLN A 131 16.43 3.77 -16.62
C GLN A 131 16.31 4.01 -15.12
N GLU A 132 15.22 4.63 -14.67
CA GLU A 132 14.96 4.85 -13.25
C GLU A 132 14.83 3.53 -12.47
N ALA A 133 14.15 2.53 -13.04
CA ALA A 133 14.03 1.20 -12.44
C ALA A 133 15.41 0.52 -12.28
N GLU A 134 16.26 0.60 -13.30
CA GLU A 134 17.63 0.08 -13.26
C GLU A 134 18.48 0.79 -12.21
N ASP A 135 18.35 2.10 -12.08
CA ASP A 135 19.03 2.90 -11.05
C ASP A 135 18.60 2.46 -9.64
N HIS A 136 17.31 2.19 -9.46
CA HIS A 136 16.76 1.67 -8.22
C HIS A 136 17.32 0.27 -7.89
N ILE A 137 17.38 -0.63 -8.87
CA ILE A 137 17.96 -1.98 -8.71
C ILE A 137 19.45 -1.90 -8.35
N ARG A 138 20.21 -0.97 -8.93
CA ARG A 138 21.61 -0.73 -8.55
C ARG A 138 21.72 -0.27 -7.10
N ASN A 139 20.82 0.59 -6.63
CA ASN A 139 20.79 1.06 -5.25
C ASN A 139 20.42 -0.07 -4.27
N ILE A 140 19.42 -0.89 -4.60
CA ILE A 140 19.07 -2.10 -3.84
C ILE A 140 20.29 -3.03 -3.77
N SER A 141 20.97 -3.25 -4.91
CA SER A 141 22.14 -4.13 -4.99
C SER A 141 23.30 -3.66 -4.10
N LYS A 142 23.55 -2.34 -4.06
CA LYS A 142 24.55 -1.72 -3.19
C LYS A 142 24.20 -1.90 -1.71
N LYS A 143 22.93 -1.76 -1.34
CA LYS A 143 22.48 -1.75 0.05
C LYS A 143 22.25 -3.14 0.63
N PHE A 144 21.69 -4.05 -0.16
CA PHE A 144 21.21 -5.36 0.29
C PHE A 144 21.93 -6.52 -0.40
N GLY A 145 22.98 -6.26 -1.18
CA GLY A 145 23.70 -7.26 -1.95
C GLY A 145 23.04 -7.56 -3.30
N LYS A 146 23.75 -8.32 -4.14
CA LYS A 146 23.39 -8.57 -5.55
C LYS A 146 21.90 -8.88 -5.73
N PHE A 147 21.23 -8.05 -6.53
CA PHE A 147 19.90 -8.33 -7.04
C PHE A 147 19.98 -9.45 -8.09
N VAL A 148 19.06 -10.41 -8.02
CA VAL A 148 18.94 -11.54 -8.94
C VAL A 148 17.62 -11.40 -9.67
N HIS A 149 17.68 -11.21 -10.98
CA HIS A 149 16.46 -11.18 -11.80
C HIS A 149 15.80 -12.57 -11.80
N PRO A 150 14.47 -12.63 -11.58
CA PRO A 150 13.69 -13.84 -11.76
C PRO A 150 13.53 -14.17 -13.26
N PRO A 151 13.12 -15.41 -13.59
CA PRO A 151 12.83 -15.81 -14.96
C PRO A 151 11.80 -14.89 -15.64
N PHE A 152 11.87 -14.80 -16.97
CA PHE A 152 10.96 -13.99 -17.76
C PHE A 152 9.49 -14.32 -17.48
N LYS A 153 8.67 -13.29 -17.24
CA LYS A 153 7.23 -13.41 -16.92
C LYS A 153 6.90 -14.28 -15.70
N THR A 154 7.77 -14.30 -14.69
CA THR A 154 7.45 -14.95 -13.41
C THR A 154 6.25 -14.26 -12.78
N GLN A 155 5.17 -14.95 -12.41
CA GLN A 155 3.97 -14.30 -11.88
C GLN A 155 4.23 -13.65 -10.50
N PHE A 156 3.69 -12.45 -10.27
CA PHE A 156 3.62 -11.88 -8.91
C PHE A 156 2.54 -12.58 -8.09
N GLU A 157 2.88 -13.00 -6.87
CA GLU A 157 1.95 -13.69 -5.95
C GLU A 157 1.95 -12.97 -4.59
N PRO A 158 0.89 -12.19 -4.27
CA PRO A 158 0.83 -11.43 -3.02
C PRO A 158 1.05 -12.29 -1.76
N SER A 159 0.52 -13.53 -1.77
CA SER A 159 0.66 -14.49 -0.67
C SER A 159 2.09 -15.00 -0.45
N LYS A 160 2.97 -14.88 -1.45
CA LYS A 160 4.36 -15.35 -1.41
C LYS A 160 5.38 -14.22 -1.46
N LEU A 161 4.96 -12.97 -1.19
CA LEU A 161 5.79 -11.78 -1.30
C LEU A 161 7.18 -11.94 -0.64
N ASN A 162 7.23 -12.45 0.59
CA ASN A 162 8.49 -12.64 1.31
C ASN A 162 9.43 -13.65 0.64
N GLU A 163 8.88 -14.71 0.06
CA GLU A 163 9.67 -15.71 -0.68
C GLU A 163 10.19 -15.09 -1.99
N GLN A 164 9.33 -14.36 -2.69
CA GLN A 164 9.68 -13.67 -3.93
C GLN A 164 10.78 -12.61 -3.72
N ILE A 165 10.74 -11.85 -2.62
CA ILE A 165 11.80 -10.90 -2.25
C ILE A 165 13.12 -11.63 -1.99
N LYS A 166 13.10 -12.76 -1.26
CA LYS A 166 14.31 -13.54 -0.95
C LYS A 166 14.95 -14.14 -2.20
N LEU A 167 14.15 -14.51 -3.20
CA LEU A 167 14.64 -14.96 -4.51
C LEU A 167 15.45 -13.85 -5.20
N MET A 168 14.98 -12.61 -5.15
CA MET A 168 15.62 -11.47 -5.79
C MET A 168 16.78 -10.87 -4.98
N VAL A 169 16.69 -10.87 -3.64
CA VAL A 169 17.67 -10.24 -2.75
C VAL A 169 17.97 -11.17 -1.57
N ARG A 170 19.00 -12.02 -1.72
CA ARG A 170 19.31 -13.09 -0.76
C ARG A 170 19.66 -12.63 0.67
N LYS A 171 20.21 -11.42 0.85
CA LYS A 171 20.55 -10.87 2.18
C LYS A 171 19.45 -9.99 2.79
N PHE A 172 18.25 -9.99 2.21
CA PHE A 172 17.15 -9.20 2.75
C PHE A 172 16.69 -9.78 4.09
N ASN A 173 16.90 -9.02 5.18
CA ASN A 173 16.55 -9.42 6.54
C ASN A 173 15.17 -8.83 6.91
N ASN A 174 14.21 -9.69 7.31
CA ASN A 174 12.80 -9.35 7.61
C ASN A 174 12.58 -8.26 8.69
N ARG A 175 13.62 -7.74 9.35
CA ARG A 175 13.50 -6.69 10.38
C ARG A 175 13.08 -5.32 9.82
N HIS A 176 13.19 -5.10 8.51
CA HIS A 176 12.79 -3.84 7.87
C HIS A 176 11.33 -3.80 7.39
N ILE A 177 10.65 -4.95 7.29
CA ILE A 177 9.25 -5.01 6.83
C ILE A 177 8.30 -4.47 7.91
N ASN A 178 8.62 -4.68 9.19
CA ASN A 178 7.71 -4.34 10.30
C ASN A 178 8.00 -3.00 10.99
N ARG A 179 9.03 -2.24 10.59
CA ARG A 179 9.40 -0.96 11.24
C ARG A 179 9.15 0.29 10.39
N GLN A 180 8.70 0.13 9.16
CA GLN A 180 8.30 1.22 8.28
C GLN A 180 7.04 0.79 7.52
N ALA A 181 5.92 0.65 8.24
CA ALA A 181 4.65 1.12 7.70
C ALA A 181 4.69 2.65 7.66
N ASP A 182 5.64 3.18 6.91
CA ASP A 182 5.71 4.56 6.51
C ASP A 182 4.86 4.60 5.24
N PRO A 183 3.76 5.38 5.18
CA PRO A 183 2.85 5.41 4.03
C PRO A 183 3.54 5.75 2.68
N GLY A 184 4.80 6.15 2.73
CA GLY A 184 5.64 6.41 1.55
C GLY A 184 6.51 5.25 1.05
N ASN A 185 6.69 4.14 1.78
CA ASN A 185 7.83 3.24 1.52
C ASN A 185 7.56 1.73 1.41
N THR A 186 6.30 1.27 1.40
CA THR A 186 5.99 -0.09 0.96
C THR A 186 5.88 -0.13 -0.57
N VAL A 187 7.00 0.06 -1.27
CA VAL A 187 7.05 -0.03 -2.73
C VAL A 187 7.69 -1.36 -3.11
N LEU A 188 6.85 -2.37 -3.25
CA LEU A 188 7.13 -3.52 -4.10
C LEU A 188 5.91 -3.78 -4.97
N SER A 189 5.51 -2.76 -5.75
CA SER A 189 4.97 -3.08 -7.06
C SER A 189 5.18 -1.97 -8.09
N TYR A 190 5.63 -2.34 -9.30
CA TYR A 190 6.02 -1.45 -10.40
C TYR A 190 5.26 -1.87 -11.65
N LYS A 191 4.77 -0.91 -12.44
CA LYS A 191 4.54 -1.01 -13.89
C LYS A 191 4.91 0.36 -14.47
N LEU A 192 5.19 0.47 -15.78
CA LEU A 192 5.36 1.72 -16.51
C LEU A 192 4.07 2.10 -17.26
N SER A 193 3.79 3.41 -17.29
CA SER A 193 2.54 4.07 -17.69
C SER A 193 1.89 3.59 -19.01
N THR A 194 0.81 2.78 -18.89
CA THR A 194 -0.35 2.51 -19.80
C THR A 194 -0.18 2.21 -21.31
N PRO A 195 -1.17 1.61 -22.03
CA PRO A 195 -2.39 0.94 -21.59
C PRO A 195 -2.29 -0.59 -21.74
N ARG A 196 -2.83 -1.30 -20.75
CA ARG A 196 -2.84 -2.76 -20.55
C ARG A 196 -1.63 -3.30 -19.79
N PRO A 197 -1.86 -4.12 -18.75
CA PRO A 197 -0.99 -4.32 -17.57
C PRO A 197 0.10 -5.41 -17.75
N LEU A 198 1.21 -5.25 -17.02
CA LEU A 198 2.45 -6.03 -16.95
C LEU A 198 3.29 -5.42 -15.82
N ILE A 199 3.97 -6.21 -14.98
CA ILE A 199 4.94 -5.81 -13.92
C ILE A 199 4.21 -5.63 -12.54
N VAL A 200 4.73 -6.00 -11.35
CA VAL A 200 6.07 -6.47 -10.98
C VAL A 200 6.37 -7.75 -11.53
#